data_AF-A0A929DBL5-F1
#
_entry.id   AF-A0A929DBL5-F1
#
_cell.length_a   1.000
_cell.length_b   1.000
_cell.length_c   1.000
_cell.angle_alpha   90.00
_cell.angle_beta   90.00
_cell.angle_gamma   90.00
#
_symmetry.space_group_name_H-M   'P 1'
#
loop_
_entity.id
_entity.type
_entity.pdbx_description
1 polymer ?
#
loop_
_entity_poly.entity_id
_entity_poly.type
_entity_poly.pdbx_seq_one_letter_code
_entity_poly.pdbx_strand_id
1 'polypeptide(L)'
;MEKKFKILHILGAIWKILAWIALVVGLLSSVGLLLMSIFGGEMVRQFIPPEQMPWSPRLFGVAGGIVTFVTSLILTIIHFLMLYAAGEFVFLLLAIEENTRLMTHAVRPRPAPQAPPIARPSRPTPLPPPPPVPQPPPPGQQL
;
A
#
# COMPACT_ATOMS: atom_id res chain seq x y z
N MET A 1 -10.53 -6.12 11.39
CA MET A 1 -9.05 -5.98 11.34
C MET A 1 -8.65 -4.65 10.63
N GLU A 2 -9.27 -3.52 10.98
CA GLU A 2 -9.39 -2.38 10.03
C GLU A 2 -8.52 -1.16 10.36
N LYS A 3 -8.05 -1.03 11.61
CA LYS A 3 -7.40 0.22 12.06
C LYS A 3 -5.99 0.42 11.48
N LYS A 4 -5.27 -0.66 11.18
CA LYS A 4 -3.89 -0.60 10.67
C LYS A 4 -3.82 -0.11 9.21
N PHE A 5 -4.76 -0.54 8.37
CA PHE A 5 -4.86 -0.12 6.97
C PHE A 5 -5.17 1.37 6.81
N LYS A 6 -5.96 1.95 7.72
CA LYS A 6 -6.25 3.40 7.73
C LYS A 6 -4.99 4.26 7.89
N ILE A 7 -4.03 3.83 8.71
CA ILE A 7 -2.82 4.62 9.00
C ILE A 7 -1.91 4.68 7.76
N LEU A 8 -1.73 3.56 7.05
CA LEU A 8 -0.94 3.55 5.81
C LEU A 8 -1.58 4.40 4.71
N HIS A 9 -2.90 4.38 4.61
CA HIS A 9 -3.65 5.20 3.66
C HIS A 9 -3.46 6.70 3.93
N ILE A 10 -3.49 7.09 5.22
CA ILE A 10 -3.21 8.47 5.66
C ILE A 10 -1.77 8.85 5.34
N LEU A 11 -0.81 7.95 5.57
CA LEU A 11 0.61 8.22 5.32
C LEU A 11 0.86 8.46 3.83
N GLY A 12 0.29 7.64 2.93
CA GLY A 12 0.36 7.86 1.49
C GLY A 12 -0.26 9.19 1.07
N ALA A 13 -1.40 9.57 1.66
CA ALA A 13 -2.04 10.85 1.40
C ALA A 13 -1.17 12.04 1.86
N ILE A 14 -0.56 11.94 3.05
CA ILE A 14 0.35 12.96 3.59
C ILE A 14 1.54 13.17 2.65
N TRP A 15 2.17 12.09 2.16
CA TRP A 15 3.28 12.20 1.21
C TRP A 15 2.87 12.92 -0.08
N LYS A 16 1.68 12.64 -0.62
CA LYS A 16 1.16 13.34 -1.81
C LYS A 16 0.88 14.82 -1.52
N ILE A 17 0.30 15.14 -0.37
CA ILE A 17 0.04 16.53 0.05
C ILE A 17 1.38 17.29 0.19
N LEU A 18 2.37 16.67 0.84
CA LEU A 18 3.73 17.22 0.95
C LEU A 18 4.36 17.45 -0.42
N ALA A 19 4.19 16.52 -1.37
CA ALA A 19 4.66 16.69 -2.74
C ALA A 19 4.07 17.95 -3.37
N TRP A 20 2.74 18.13 -3.29
CA TRP A 20 2.07 19.32 -3.83
C TRP A 20 2.54 20.62 -3.17
N ILE A 21 2.72 20.62 -1.84
CA ILE A 21 3.26 21.77 -1.12
C ILE A 21 4.68 22.09 -1.61
N ALA A 22 5.55 21.07 -1.70
CA ALA A 22 6.92 21.23 -2.17
C ALA A 22 6.98 21.75 -3.61
N LEU A 23 6.08 21.29 -4.49
CA LEU A 23 5.97 21.79 -5.87
C LEU A 23 5.62 23.27 -5.91
N VAL A 24 4.60 23.69 -5.14
CA VAL A 24 4.17 25.10 -5.09
C VAL A 24 5.29 25.98 -4.53
N VAL A 25 5.91 25.57 -3.42
CA VAL A 25 7.02 26.30 -2.81
C VAL A 25 8.22 26.36 -3.75
N GLY A 26 8.60 25.26 -4.40
CA GLY A 26 9.70 25.23 -5.35
C GLY A 26 9.44 26.08 -6.59
N LEU A 27 8.20 26.11 -7.08
CA LEU A 27 7.79 26.96 -8.20
C LEU A 27 7.88 28.45 -7.83
N LEU A 28 7.32 28.83 -6.68
CA LEU A 28 7.41 30.19 -6.14
C LEU A 28 8.86 30.62 -5.92
N SER A 29 9.68 29.72 -5.37
CA SER A 29 11.11 29.96 -5.15
C SER A 29 11.86 30.16 -6.46
N SER A 30 11.57 29.34 -7.48
CA SER A 30 12.18 29.47 -8.81
C SER A 30 11.85 30.82 -9.44
N VAL A 31 10.58 31.23 -9.40
CA VAL A 31 10.16 32.56 -9.88
C VAL A 31 10.82 33.67 -9.07
N GLY A 32 10.89 33.54 -7.74
CA GLY A 32 11.56 34.48 -6.86
C GLY A 32 13.04 34.66 -7.21
N LEU A 33 13.76 33.55 -7.47
CA LEU A 33 15.15 33.58 -7.92
C LEU A 33 15.32 34.28 -9.27
N LEU A 34 14.42 34.03 -10.23
CA LEU A 34 14.44 34.70 -11.53
C LEU A 34 14.27 36.22 -11.37
N LEU A 35 13.27 36.65 -10.61
CA LEU A 35 13.01 38.07 -10.35
C LEU A 35 14.19 38.71 -9.61
N MET A 36 14.70 38.06 -8.56
CA MET A 36 15.86 38.55 -7.81
C MET A 36 17.10 38.67 -8.70
N SER A 37 17.26 37.78 -9.69
CA SER A 37 18.39 37.87 -10.63
C SER A 37 18.24 39.02 -11.62
N ILE A 38 17.03 39.25 -12.14
CA ILE A 38 16.74 40.36 -13.07
C ILE A 38 16.87 41.73 -12.37
N PHE A 39 16.32 41.87 -11.16
CA PHE A 39 16.32 43.13 -10.43
C PHE A 39 17.59 43.34 -9.58
N GLY A 40 18.22 42.26 -9.11
CA GLY A 40 19.39 42.30 -8.24
C GLY A 40 20.74 42.40 -8.96
N GLY A 41 20.78 42.24 -10.29
CA GLY A 41 22.01 42.36 -11.08
C GLY A 41 22.74 43.70 -10.93
N GLU A 42 22.01 44.79 -10.64
CA GLU A 42 22.61 46.10 -10.36
C GLU A 42 23.24 46.20 -8.96
N MET A 43 22.75 45.45 -7.97
CA MET A 43 23.38 45.42 -6.64
C MET A 43 24.72 44.69 -6.67
N VAL A 44 24.84 43.63 -7.48
CA VAL A 44 26.09 42.86 -7.65
C VAL A 44 27.21 43.71 -8.25
N ARG A 45 26.88 44.74 -9.05
CA ARG A 45 27.86 45.68 -9.63
C ARG A 45 28.67 46.45 -8.59
N GLN A 46 28.14 46.67 -7.39
CA GLN A 46 28.89 47.34 -6.33
C GLN A 46 29.92 46.43 -5.67
N PHE A 47 29.77 45.10 -5.78
CA PHE A 47 30.64 44.13 -5.15
C PHE A 47 31.69 43.53 -6.08
N ILE A 48 31.49 43.61 -7.40
CA ILE A 48 32.42 43.07 -8.41
C ILE A 48 33.08 44.21 -9.19
N PRO A 49 34.42 44.35 -9.12
CA PRO A 49 35.15 45.35 -9.89
C PRO A 49 34.93 45.15 -11.41
N PRO A 50 34.76 46.23 -12.19
CA PRO A 50 34.48 46.14 -13.62
C PRO A 50 35.60 45.45 -14.43
N GLU A 51 36.84 45.44 -13.94
CA GLU A 51 37.96 44.74 -14.60
C GLU A 51 37.85 43.21 -14.59
N GLN A 52 37.07 42.65 -13.67
CA GLN A 52 36.93 41.19 -13.54
C GLN A 52 35.75 40.63 -14.34
N MET A 53 34.94 41.50 -14.97
CA MET A 53 33.72 41.10 -15.66
C MET A 53 33.89 41.28 -17.18
N PRO A 54 34.12 40.20 -17.95
CA PRO A 54 34.31 40.32 -19.40
C PRO A 54 33.04 40.79 -20.14
N TRP A 55 31.86 40.63 -19.53
CA TRP A 55 30.56 40.93 -20.12
C TRP A 55 29.79 41.96 -19.28
N SER A 56 28.78 42.61 -19.88
CA SER A 56 27.96 43.56 -19.13
C SER A 56 27.27 42.87 -17.93
N PRO A 57 27.32 43.45 -16.72
CA PRO A 57 26.74 42.82 -15.52
C PRO A 57 25.23 42.54 -15.63
N ARG A 58 24.51 43.35 -16.42
CA ARG A 58 23.09 43.16 -16.70
C ARG A 58 22.84 41.90 -17.52
N LEU A 59 23.64 41.66 -18.57
CA LEU A 59 23.53 40.43 -19.37
C LEU A 59 23.88 39.20 -18.53
N PHE A 60 24.91 39.29 -17.69
CA PHE A 60 25.30 38.20 -16.79
C PHE A 60 24.20 37.88 -15.77
N GLY A 61 23.58 38.91 -15.16
CA GLY A 61 22.44 38.73 -14.25
C GLY A 61 21.26 38.04 -14.93
N VAL A 62 20.81 38.53 -16.08
CA VAL A 62 19.66 37.92 -16.79
C VAL A 62 19.96 36.49 -17.25
N ALA A 63 21.12 36.25 -17.88
CA ALA A 63 21.48 34.92 -18.35
C ALA A 63 21.65 33.93 -17.19
N GLY A 64 22.33 34.34 -16.12
CA GLY A 64 22.47 33.55 -14.89
C GLY A 64 21.12 33.22 -14.27
N GLY A 65 20.23 34.23 -14.16
CA GLY A 65 18.88 34.07 -13.65
C GLY A 65 18.05 33.05 -14.43
N ILE A 66 18.12 33.08 -15.76
CA ILE A 66 17.42 32.11 -16.62
C ILE A 66 17.97 30.70 -16.38
N VAL A 67 19.30 30.52 -16.35
CA VAL A 67 19.92 29.21 -16.10
C VAL A 67 19.54 28.68 -14.73
N THR A 68 19.62 29.52 -13.68
CA THR A 68 19.23 29.15 -12.32
C THR A 68 17.75 28.80 -12.24
N PHE A 69 16.87 29.58 -12.86
CA PHE A 69 15.43 29.32 -12.93
C PHE A 69 15.12 27.98 -13.59
N VAL A 70 15.69 27.71 -14.76
CA VAL A 70 15.46 26.45 -15.48
C VAL A 70 15.98 25.27 -14.66
N THR A 71 17.18 25.40 -14.10
CA THR A 71 17.78 24.35 -13.27
C THR A 71 16.95 24.08 -12.01
N SER A 72 16.51 25.13 -11.30
CA SER A 72 15.69 24.97 -10.10
C SER A 72 14.30 24.42 -10.41
N LEU A 73 13.72 24.78 -11.56
CA LEU A 73 12.44 24.24 -12.03
C LEU A 73 12.55 22.73 -12.31
N ILE A 74 13.59 22.30 -13.01
CA ILE A 74 13.85 20.87 -13.28
C ILE A 74 14.03 20.12 -11.96
N LEU A 75 14.85 20.63 -11.05
CA LEU A 75 15.06 20.01 -9.73
C LEU A 75 13.75 19.94 -8.93
N THR A 76 12.94 21.00 -8.95
CA THR A 76 11.62 21.03 -8.29
C THR A 76 10.69 19.96 -8.84
N ILE A 77 10.62 19.81 -10.17
CA ILE A 77 9.78 18.80 -10.82
C ILE A 77 10.26 17.40 -10.47
N ILE A 78 11.57 17.12 -10.55
CA ILE A 78 12.13 15.81 -10.19
C ILE A 78 11.82 15.51 -8.72
N HIS A 79 12.01 16.48 -7.82
CA HIS A 79 11.75 16.31 -6.40
C HIS A 79 10.26 16.05 -6.12
N PHE A 80 9.36 16.79 -6.78
CA PHE A 80 7.92 16.53 -6.74
C PHE A 80 7.58 15.11 -7.18
N LEU A 81 8.11 14.66 -8.32
CA LEU A 81 7.86 13.33 -8.85
C LEU A 81 8.33 12.24 -7.88
N MET A 82 9.50 12.40 -7.27
CA MET A 82 10.02 11.45 -6.27
C MET A 82 9.12 11.38 -5.03
N LEU A 83 8.69 12.53 -4.50
CA LEU A 83 7.78 12.59 -3.35
C LEU A 83 6.40 12.00 -3.67
N TYR A 84 5.86 12.34 -4.84
CA TYR A 84 4.56 11.85 -5.30
C TYR A 84 4.59 10.34 -5.53
N ALA A 85 5.64 9.84 -6.21
CA ALA A 85 5.85 8.42 -6.46
C ALA A 85 6.03 7.62 -5.17
N ALA A 86 6.71 8.18 -4.16
CA ALA A 86 6.80 7.56 -2.85
C ALA A 86 5.42 7.41 -2.18
N GLY A 87 4.55 8.42 -2.30
CA GLY A 87 3.15 8.34 -1.86
C GLY A 87 2.37 7.25 -2.60
N GLU A 88 2.43 7.23 -3.93
CA GLU A 88 1.78 6.20 -4.78
C GLU A 88 2.29 4.79 -4.49
N PHE A 89 3.58 4.63 -4.21
CA PHE A 89 4.17 3.34 -3.87
C PHE A 89 3.55 2.76 -2.59
N VAL A 90 3.22 3.58 -1.59
CA VAL A 90 2.51 3.13 -0.38
C VAL A 90 1.12 2.61 -0.72
N PHE A 91 0.37 3.32 -1.57
CA PHE A 91 -0.96 2.85 -2.01
C PHE A 91 -0.87 1.56 -2.82
N LEU A 92 0.13 1.43 -3.69
CA LEU A 92 0.36 0.22 -4.48
C LEU A 92 0.61 -1.00 -3.58
N LEU A 93 1.46 -0.87 -2.56
CA LEU A 93 1.72 -1.94 -1.62
C LEU A 93 0.45 -2.35 -0.85
N LEU A 94 -0.38 -1.37 -0.46
CA LEU A 94 -1.64 -1.62 0.23
C LEU A 94 -2.62 -2.41 -0.66
N ALA A 95 -2.73 -2.02 -1.93
CA ALA A 95 -3.57 -2.70 -2.92
C ALA A 95 -3.14 -4.16 -3.16
N ILE A 96 -1.83 -4.42 -3.17
CA ILE A 96 -1.29 -5.79 -3.28
C ILE A 96 -1.67 -6.63 -2.06
N GLU A 97 -1.56 -6.08 -0.84
CA GLU A 97 -1.95 -6.79 0.38
C GLU A 97 -3.45 -7.11 0.39
N GLU A 98 -4.29 -6.14 0.00
CA GLU A 98 -5.74 -6.30 -0.04
C GLU A 98 -6.15 -7.40 -1.04
N ASN A 99 -5.59 -7.39 -2.25
CA ASN A 99 -5.82 -8.44 -3.24
C ASN A 99 -5.40 -9.84 -2.74
N THR A 100 -4.27 -9.94 -2.02
CA THR A 100 -3.79 -11.21 -1.47
C THR A 100 -4.72 -11.75 -0.38
N ARG A 101 -5.26 -10.88 0.48
CA ARG A 101 -6.27 -11.25 1.49
C ARG A 101 -7.56 -11.74 0.83
N LEU A 102 -8.05 -11.03 -0.18
CA LEU A 102 -9.25 -11.42 -0.93
C LEU A 102 -9.08 -12.80 -1.56
N MET A 103 -7.91 -13.08 -2.15
CA MET A 103 -7.61 -14.38 -2.74
C MET A 103 -7.57 -15.51 -1.68
N THR A 104 -7.01 -15.24 -0.51
CA THR A 104 -6.99 -16.20 0.61
C THR A 104 -8.41 -16.53 1.09
N HIS A 105 -9.30 -15.53 1.14
CA HIS A 105 -10.70 -15.76 1.48
C HIS A 105 -11.47 -16.50 0.38
N ALA A 106 -11.17 -16.22 -0.90
CA ALA A 106 -11.80 -16.87 -2.05
C ALA A 106 -11.37 -18.35 -2.23
N VAL A 107 -10.13 -18.68 -1.92
CA VAL A 107 -9.57 -20.05 -2.05
C VAL A 107 -9.92 -20.93 -0.84
N ARG A 108 -10.56 -20.39 0.19
CA ARG A 108 -10.99 -21.18 1.36
C ARG A 108 -11.92 -22.31 0.88
N PRO A 109 -11.56 -23.59 1.07
CA PRO A 109 -12.37 -24.70 0.59
C PRO A 109 -13.78 -24.55 1.12
N ARG A 110 -14.77 -24.51 0.20
CA ARG A 110 -16.17 -24.65 0.59
C ARG A 110 -16.25 -25.96 1.38
N PRO A 111 -16.68 -25.96 2.66
CA PRO A 111 -16.87 -27.21 3.37
C PRO A 111 -17.72 -28.11 2.47
N ALA A 112 -17.22 -29.32 2.19
CA ALA A 112 -17.93 -30.28 1.36
C ALA A 112 -19.39 -30.29 1.82
N PRO A 113 -20.38 -30.32 0.90
CA PRO A 113 -21.76 -30.54 1.29
C PRO A 113 -21.75 -31.68 2.28
N GLN A 114 -22.20 -31.44 3.52
CA GLN A 114 -22.33 -32.51 4.49
C GLN A 114 -23.07 -33.62 3.76
N ALA A 115 -22.40 -34.74 3.51
CA ALA A 115 -23.06 -35.87 2.89
C ALA A 115 -24.32 -36.09 3.72
N PRO A 116 -25.52 -36.16 3.09
CA PRO A 116 -26.75 -36.40 3.82
C PRO A 116 -26.48 -37.53 4.81
N PRO A 117 -26.91 -37.41 6.09
CA PRO A 117 -26.57 -38.37 7.13
C PRO A 117 -26.79 -39.76 6.55
N ILE A 118 -25.70 -40.47 6.23
CA ILE A 118 -25.81 -41.83 5.74
C ILE A 118 -26.46 -42.53 6.92
N ALA A 119 -27.72 -42.91 6.75
CA ALA A 119 -28.44 -43.68 7.74
C ALA A 119 -27.50 -44.81 8.13
N ARG A 120 -26.99 -44.78 9.36
CA ARG A 120 -26.11 -45.84 9.85
C ARG A 120 -26.83 -47.14 9.54
N PRO A 121 -26.18 -48.13 8.90
CA PRO A 121 -26.83 -49.41 8.69
C PRO A 121 -27.38 -49.84 10.04
N SER A 122 -28.70 -49.98 10.10
CA SER A 122 -29.42 -50.42 11.29
C SER A 122 -28.70 -51.66 11.80
N ARG A 123 -28.17 -51.56 13.01
CA ARG A 123 -27.52 -52.67 13.71
C ARG A 123 -28.40 -53.91 13.50
N PRO A 124 -27.87 -55.05 13.03
CA PRO A 124 -28.67 -56.26 12.90
C PRO A 124 -29.38 -56.50 14.22
N THR A 125 -30.71 -56.60 14.17
CA THR A 125 -31.54 -56.93 15.32
C THR A 125 -30.93 -58.16 16.00
N PRO A 126 -30.66 -58.15 17.32
CA PRO A 126 -30.20 -59.35 18.01
C PRO A 126 -31.20 -60.47 17.72
N LEU A 127 -30.69 -61.61 17.24
CA LEU A 127 -31.54 -62.78 17.02
C LEU A 127 -32.25 -63.11 18.34
N PRO A 128 -33.55 -63.47 18.29
CA PRO A 128 -34.26 -63.90 19.49
C PRO A 128 -33.49 -65.08 20.12
N PRO A 129 -33.42 -65.13 21.46
CA PRO A 129 -32.73 -66.22 22.14
C PRO A 129 -33.33 -67.56 21.71
N PRO A 130 -32.49 -68.60 21.52
CA PRO A 130 -32.98 -69.92 21.16
C PRO A 130 -33.98 -70.41 22.22
N PRO A 131 -35.01 -71.17 21.82
CA PRO A 131 -36.00 -71.70 22.74
C PRO A 131 -35.32 -72.53 23.84
N PRO A 132 -35.85 -72.53 25.08
CA PRO A 132 -35.30 -73.34 26.16
C PRO A 132 -35.24 -74.81 25.73
N VAL A 133 -34.06 -75.41 25.81
CA VAL A 133 -33.89 -76.85 25.62
C VAL A 133 -34.74 -77.55 26.69
N PRO A 134 -35.67 -78.44 26.33
CA PRO A 134 -36.42 -79.23 27.30
C PRO A 134 -35.43 -79.99 28.19
N GLN A 135 -35.43 -79.68 29.48
CA GLN A 135 -34.64 -80.44 30.44
C GLN A 135 -35.26 -81.84 30.55
N PRO A 136 -34.47 -82.92 30.47
CA PRO A 136 -34.99 -84.25 30.73
C PRO A 136 -35.50 -84.34 32.17
N PRO A 137 -36.61 -85.06 32.42
CA PRO A 137 -37.17 -85.20 33.76
C PRO A 137 -36.14 -85.85 34.70
N PRO A 138 -36.08 -85.41 35.98
CA PRO A 138 -35.18 -85.99 36.96
C PRO A 138 -35.48 -87.49 37.15
N PRO A 139 -34.45 -88.36 37.19
CA PRO A 139 -34.64 -89.78 37.45
C PRO A 139 -35.21 -89.96 38.87
N GLY A 140 -36.48 -90.34 38.97
CA GLY A 140 -37.16 -90.51 40.25
C GLY A 140 -38.69 -90.43 40.23
N GLN A 141 -39.30 -90.08 39.09
CA GLN A 141 -40.77 -90.12 38.93
C GLN A 141 -41.20 -91.07 37.81
N GLN A 142 -40.97 -92.36 38.01
CA GLN A 142 -41.76 -93.41 37.38
C GLN A 142 -42.18 -94.38 38.48
N LEU A 143 -43.43 -94.24 38.93
CA LEU A 143 -44.19 -95.26 39.64
C LEU A 143 -45.22 -95.80 38.66
#